data_AF-A0A1C9J715-F1
#
_entry.id   AF-A0A1C9J715-F1
#
_cell.length_a   1.000
_cell.length_b   1.000
_cell.length_c   1.000
_cell.angle_alpha   90.00
_cell.angle_beta   90.00
_cell.angle_gamma   90.00
#
_symmetry.space_group_name_H-M   'P 1'
#
loop_
_entity.id
_entity.type
_entity.pdbx_description
1 polymer ?
#
loop_
_entity_poly.entity_id
_entity_poly.type
_entity_poly.pdbx_seq_one_letter_code
_entity_poly.pdbx_strand_id
1 'polypeptide(L)'
;MDELFDYFTSMALPAQCRIALACCLNMCGAVHASDIAILGVHRKPPMIDHSRITGVRELPLAIASCPLGAVKPAKATVEGKEIKTVQVNVERCMFCGN
;
A
#
# COMPACT_ATOMS: atom_id res chain seq x y z
N MET A 1 15.14 17.09 3.69
CA MET A 1 15.31 17.55 5.09
C MET A 1 16.33 18.67 5.18
N ASP A 2 17.32 18.70 4.28
CA ASP A 2 18.32 19.77 4.18
C ASP A 2 17.72 21.17 4.07
N GLU A 3 16.61 21.33 3.34
CA GLU A 3 15.86 22.60 3.23
C GLU A 3 15.31 23.12 4.58
N LEU A 4 15.22 22.29 5.61
CA LEU A 4 14.69 22.64 6.93
C LEU A 4 15.80 22.87 7.98
N PHE A 5 17.07 22.88 7.57
CA PHE A 5 18.20 22.98 8.50
C PHE A 5 18.18 24.28 9.32
N ASP A 6 17.85 25.42 8.70
CA ASP A 6 17.77 26.72 9.39
C ASP A 6 16.72 26.73 10.52
N TYR A 7 15.63 25.97 10.36
CA TYR A 7 14.61 25.78 11.39
C TYR A 7 15.03 24.79 12.47
N PHE A 8 15.90 23.84 12.15
CA PHE A 8 16.41 22.85 13.10
C PHE A 8 17.42 23.46 14.08
N THR A 9 18.25 24.39 13.62
CA THR A 9 19.25 25.07 14.46
C THR A 9 18.72 26.35 15.14
N SER A 10 17.42 26.65 15.02
CA SER A 10 16.79 27.83 15.60
C SER A 10 15.50 27.48 16.35
N MET A 11 14.91 28.46 17.03
CA MET A 11 13.60 28.34 17.69
C MET A 11 12.61 29.37 17.10
N ALA A 12 12.54 29.42 15.77
CA ALA A 12 11.71 30.40 15.06
C ALA A 12 10.22 30.01 14.97
N LEU A 13 9.88 28.76 15.29
CA LEU A 13 8.51 28.24 15.22
C LEU A 13 7.74 28.45 16.54
N PRO A 14 6.41 28.64 16.48
CA PRO A 14 5.58 28.89 17.67
C PRO A 14 5.48 27.67 18.61
N ALA A 15 5.76 26.46 18.10
CA ALA A 15 5.82 25.22 18.86
C ALA A 15 6.77 24.22 18.18
N GLN A 16 7.10 23.13 18.88
CA GLN A 16 7.87 22.04 18.29
C GLN A 16 7.06 21.40 17.15
N CYS A 17 7.59 21.43 15.93
CA CYS A 17 6.97 20.76 14.78
C CYS A 17 7.64 19.40 14.53
N ARG A 18 6.84 18.34 14.49
CA ARG A 18 7.28 16.97 14.19
C ARG A 18 6.88 16.61 12.76
N ILE A 19 7.89 16.26 11.97
CA ILE A 19 7.73 15.84 10.57
C ILE A 19 8.06 14.36 10.49
N ALA A 20 7.14 13.56 9.93
CA ALA A 20 7.37 12.14 9.68
C ALA A 20 7.06 11.76 8.25
N LEU A 21 7.76 10.73 7.78
CA LEU A 21 7.60 10.16 6.45
C LEU A 21 7.37 8.66 6.52
N ALA A 22 6.44 8.16 5.71
CA ALA A 22 6.22 6.74 5.46
C ALA A 22 6.17 6.51 3.96
N CYS A 23 6.87 5.47 3.53
CA CYS A 23 6.96 5.11 2.12
C CYS A 23 5.70 4.42 1.57
N CYS A 24 4.83 3.91 2.43
CA CYS A 24 3.57 3.27 2.06
C CYS A 24 2.50 3.39 3.16
N LEU A 25 1.30 2.91 2.85
CA LEU A 25 0.10 3.00 3.71
C LEU A 25 0.17 2.15 4.98
N ASN A 26 1.20 1.31 5.15
CA ASN A 26 1.48 0.68 6.45
C ASN A 26 1.93 1.71 7.50
N MET A 27 2.26 2.94 7.07
CA MET A 27 2.52 4.09 7.95
C MET A 27 3.52 3.79 9.08
N CYS A 28 4.54 2.97 8.81
CA CYS A 28 5.52 2.57 9.82
C CYS A 28 6.19 3.81 10.45
N GLY A 29 6.02 3.98 11.76
CA GLY A 29 6.47 5.15 12.50
C GLY A 29 5.32 6.05 12.92
N ALA A 30 5.54 7.37 12.91
CA ALA A 30 4.64 8.35 13.52
C ALA A 30 3.81 9.18 12.51
N VAL A 31 3.75 8.78 11.24
CA VAL A 31 3.09 9.55 10.16
C VAL A 31 1.62 9.86 10.45
N HIS A 32 0.91 8.94 11.11
CA HIS A 32 -0.49 9.12 11.48
C HIS A 32 -0.71 10.10 12.65
N ALA A 33 0.36 10.54 13.32
CA ALA A 33 0.32 11.37 14.53
C ALA A 33 1.39 12.47 14.53
N SER A 34 1.81 12.93 13.35
CA SER A 34 2.80 14.01 13.18
C SER A 34 2.11 15.31 12.76
N ASP A 35 2.71 16.45 13.11
CA ASP A 35 2.21 17.77 12.71
C ASP A 35 2.25 17.91 11.18
N ILE A 36 3.30 17.39 10.55
CA ILE A 36 3.42 17.26 9.10
C ILE A 36 3.73 15.80 8.76
N ALA A 37 2.92 15.24 7.87
CA ALA A 37 2.98 13.85 7.45
C ALA A 37 3.23 13.76 5.94
N ILE A 38 4.27 13.05 5.54
CA ILE A 38 4.55 12.71 4.14
C ILE A 38 4.27 11.23 3.93
N LEU A 39 3.34 10.92 3.04
CA LEU A 39 2.88 9.54 2.82
C LEU A 39 2.95 9.16 1.34
N GLY A 40 3.67 8.08 1.06
CA GLY A 40 3.67 7.43 -0.25
C GLY A 40 2.36 6.67 -0.49
N VAL A 41 1.70 6.96 -1.62
CA VAL A 41 0.49 6.26 -2.07
C VAL A 41 0.63 5.76 -3.50
N HIS A 42 0.11 4.56 -3.78
CA HIS A 42 0.00 4.05 -5.14
C HIS A 42 -1.27 4.61 -5.81
N ARG A 43 -1.28 4.65 -7.15
CA ARG A 43 -2.40 5.15 -7.97
C ARG A 43 -2.84 4.18 -9.05
N LYS A 44 -2.38 2.92 -9.00
CA LYS A 44 -2.66 1.87 -9.98
C LYS A 44 -3.02 0.58 -9.25
N PRO A 45 -4.00 -0.19 -9.73
CA PRO A 45 -4.27 -1.54 -9.22
C PRO A 45 -3.05 -2.45 -9.31
N PRO A 46 -2.94 -3.47 -8.46
CA PRO A 46 -1.88 -4.46 -8.57
C PRO A 46 -2.02 -5.27 -9.86
N MET A 47 -0.89 -5.61 -10.47
CA MET A 47 -0.83 -6.56 -11.58
C MET A 47 -0.85 -7.98 -11.02
N ILE A 48 -1.65 -8.87 -11.61
CA ILE A 48 -1.81 -10.24 -11.14
C ILE A 48 -0.91 -11.15 -11.98
N ASP A 49 0.08 -11.77 -11.34
CA ASP A 49 0.84 -12.86 -11.95
C ASP A 49 0.10 -14.18 -11.72
N HIS A 50 -0.76 -14.52 -12.68
CA HIS A 50 -1.56 -15.74 -12.63
C HIS A 50 -0.67 -16.99 -12.57
N SER A 51 0.49 -17.02 -13.23
CA SER A 51 1.33 -18.21 -13.34
C SER A 51 1.91 -18.68 -12.01
N ARG A 52 2.17 -17.74 -11.09
CA ARG A 52 2.87 -18.02 -9.82
C ARG A 52 1.98 -17.96 -8.59
N ILE A 53 0.81 -17.33 -8.66
CA ILE A 53 0.00 -16.98 -7.48
C ILE A 53 -0.35 -18.18 -6.60
N THR A 54 -0.70 -19.33 -7.19
CA THR A 54 -1.10 -20.53 -6.44
C THR A 54 0.08 -21.15 -5.69
N GLY A 55 1.32 -20.97 -6.17
CA GLY A 55 2.52 -21.53 -5.54
C GLY A 55 3.16 -20.65 -4.48
N VAL A 56 2.83 -19.35 -4.45
CA VAL A 56 3.51 -18.37 -3.57
C VAL A 56 2.58 -17.66 -2.58
N ARG A 57 1.26 -17.80 -2.72
CA ARG A 57 0.29 -17.18 -1.82
C ARG A 57 -0.83 -18.14 -1.44
N GLU A 58 -1.30 -17.97 -0.21
CA GLU A 58 -2.59 -18.50 0.22
C GLU A 58 -3.69 -17.55 -0.27
N LEU A 59 -4.48 -18.00 -1.25
CA LEU A 59 -5.57 -17.21 -1.86
C LEU A 59 -6.54 -16.61 -0.82
N PRO A 60 -6.95 -17.32 0.25
CA PRO A 60 -7.83 -16.74 1.26
C PRO A 60 -7.21 -15.53 1.97
N LEU A 61 -5.89 -15.55 2.23
CA LEU A 61 -5.19 -14.42 2.85
C LEU A 61 -5.17 -13.20 1.94
N ALA A 62 -4.91 -13.40 0.64
CA ALA A 62 -4.92 -12.31 -0.34
C ALA A 62 -6.32 -11.71 -0.57
N ILE A 63 -7.38 -12.50 -0.38
CA ILE A 63 -8.77 -12.00 -0.43
C ILE A 63 -9.09 -11.22 0.84
N ALA A 64 -8.75 -11.77 2.01
CA ALA A 64 -9.03 -11.17 3.31
C ALA A 64 -8.18 -9.90 3.58
N SER A 65 -7.03 -9.75 2.93
CA SER A 65 -6.19 -8.54 3.06
C SER A 65 -6.86 -7.28 2.51
N CYS A 66 -7.83 -7.41 1.60
CA CYS A 66 -8.44 -6.27 0.94
C CYS A 66 -9.52 -5.62 1.81
N PRO A 67 -9.31 -4.40 2.35
CA PRO A 67 -10.27 -3.76 3.25
C PRO A 67 -11.57 -3.36 2.53
N LEU A 68 -11.51 -3.13 1.22
CA LEU A 68 -12.66 -2.77 0.40
C LEU A 68 -13.29 -3.96 -0.33
N GLY A 69 -12.81 -5.19 -0.10
CA GLY A 69 -13.34 -6.39 -0.77
C GLY A 69 -13.25 -6.33 -2.31
N ALA A 70 -12.21 -5.67 -2.84
CA ALA A 70 -11.96 -5.56 -4.27
C ALA A 70 -11.38 -6.86 -4.87
N VAL A 71 -10.71 -7.68 -4.06
CA VAL A 71 -10.10 -8.95 -4.47
C VAL A 71 -11.12 -10.07 -4.36
N LYS A 72 -11.33 -10.84 -5.44
CA LYS A 72 -12.26 -11.96 -5.51
C LYS A 72 -11.57 -13.23 -6.00
N PRO A 73 -12.00 -14.43 -5.57
CA PRO A 73 -11.51 -15.67 -6.14
C PRO A 73 -11.93 -15.79 -7.62
N ALA A 74 -11.03 -16.29 -8.45
CA ALA A 74 -11.25 -16.49 -9.88
C ALA A 74 -10.46 -17.72 -10.37
N LYS A 75 -10.65 -18.06 -11.65
CA LYS A 75 -9.85 -19.04 -12.36
C LYS A 75 -9.25 -18.40 -13.60
N ALA A 76 -8.03 -18.76 -13.94
CA ALA A 76 -7.37 -18.34 -15.17
C ALA A 76 -6.77 -19.57 -15.87
N THR A 77 -6.66 -19.51 -17.19
CA THR A 77 -5.99 -20.53 -17.99
C THR A 77 -4.57 -20.06 -18.29
N VAL A 78 -3.58 -20.79 -17.78
CA VAL A 78 -2.16 -20.54 -18.04
C VAL A 78 -1.58 -21.81 -18.63
N GLU A 79 -0.94 -21.71 -19.81
CA GLU A 79 -0.32 -22.85 -20.51
C GLU A 79 -1.28 -24.05 -20.69
N GLY A 80 -2.56 -23.77 -20.95
CA GLY A 80 -3.60 -24.80 -21.16
C GLY A 80 -4.13 -25.46 -19.89
N LYS A 81 -3.69 -25.06 -18.69
CA LYS A 81 -4.18 -25.56 -17.40
C LYS A 81 -5.03 -24.51 -16.69
N GLU A 82 -6.18 -24.95 -16.14
CA GLU A 82 -6.96 -24.11 -15.22
C GLU A 82 -6.24 -24.01 -13.87
N ILE A 83 -5.96 -22.78 -13.45
CA ILE A 83 -5.35 -22.48 -12.16
C ILE A 83 -6.25 -21.55 -11.35
N LYS A 84 -6.23 -21.74 -10.03
CA LYS A 84 -6.96 -20.88 -9.09
C LYS A 84 -6.17 -19.59 -8.88
N THR A 85 -6.83 -18.46 -9.09
CA THR A 85 -6.24 -17.12 -8.99
C THR A 85 -7.21 -16.17 -8.27
N VAL A 86 -6.83 -14.90 -8.19
CA VAL A 86 -7.74 -13.80 -7.85
C VAL A 86 -8.01 -12.91 -9.07
N GLN A 87 -9.07 -12.12 -8.97
CA GLN A 87 -9.40 -10.99 -9.84
C GLN A 87 -9.62 -9.75 -8.97
N VAL A 88 -9.21 -8.57 -9.46
CA VAL A 88 -9.38 -7.30 -8.76
C VAL A 88 -10.46 -6.46 -9.44
N ASN A 89 -11.47 -6.04 -8.69
CA ASN A 89 -12.41 -5.01 -9.13
C ASN A 89 -11.74 -3.63 -8.97
N VAL A 90 -11.38 -3.02 -10.11
CA VAL A 90 -10.67 -1.74 -10.17
C VAL A 90 -11.48 -0.60 -9.57
N GLU A 91 -12.80 -0.58 -9.75
CA GLU A 91 -13.68 0.48 -9.23
C GLU A 91 -13.71 0.52 -7.70
N ARG A 92 -13.46 -0.62 -7.05
CA ARG A 92 -13.39 -0.74 -5.58
C ARG A 92 -11.97 -0.65 -5.03
N CYS A 93 -10.94 -0.70 -5.88
CA CYS A 93 -9.55 -0.74 -5.44
C CYS A 93 -9.05 0.68 -5.09
N MET A 94 -8.52 0.86 -3.89
CA MET A 94 -7.90 2.12 -3.46
C MET A 94 -6.36 2.07 -3.39
N PHE A 95 -5.76 1.01 -3.97
CA PHE A 95 -4.30 0.89 -4.16
C PHE A 95 -3.46 0.83 -2.87
N CYS A 96 -3.98 0.27 -1.78
CA CYS A 96 -3.21 0.13 -0.53
C CYS A 96 -1.99 -0.80 -0.62
N GLY A 97 -2.02 -1.80 -1.50
CA GLY A 97 -0.93 -2.76 -1.64
C GLY A 97 -0.87 -3.84 -0.55
N ASN A 98 -1.92 -3.98 0.28
CA ASN A 98 -2.06 -5.06 1.26
C ASN A 98 -2.51 -6.37 0.62
#